data_AF-Q38AN1-F1
#
_entry.id   AF-Q38AN1-F1
#
_cell.length_a   1.000
_cell.length_b   1.000
_cell.length_c   1.000
_cell.angle_alpha   90.00
_cell.angle_beta   90.00
_cell.angle_gamma   90.00
#
_symmetry.space_group_name_H-M   'P 1'
#
loop_
_entity.id
_entity.type
_entity.pdbx_description
1 polymer ?
#
loop_
_entity_poly.entity_id
_entity_poly.type
_entity_poly.pdbx_seq_one_letter_code
_entity_poly.pdbx_strand_id
1 'polypeptide(L)'
;MDSINSVTFEWVRAGPAYTLDGPHVYHSGCLGSYQPAIGGLEMPAGHGKYFYEIQTSDTRCKVGVCTEDAFLSNVNLGDVELHAAQPSSSLNSRLSEANCCLFNCLTCAVEVNGVEVRSLWRLLVPSAGARFGFLVNTDEGAVQLYVNGEYQGLIADTATGFKGKKLRPCIALDAPPTCGAGAEANKSSASVVPPRKIIASTA
;
A
#
# COMPACT_ATOMS: atom_id res chain seq x y z
N MET A 1 -5.23 -16.34 -22.31
CA MET A 1 -5.20 -14.99 -21.71
C MET A 1 -5.48 -15.16 -20.25
N ASP A 2 -4.59 -14.69 -19.38
CA ASP A 2 -4.84 -14.74 -17.94
C ASP A 2 -5.94 -13.74 -17.61
N SER A 3 -7.07 -14.23 -17.09
CA SER A 3 -8.15 -13.36 -16.64
C SER A 3 -7.66 -12.51 -15.47
N ILE A 4 -7.91 -11.19 -15.53
CA ILE A 4 -7.64 -10.29 -14.41
C ILE A 4 -8.83 -10.32 -13.47
N ASN A 5 -8.61 -10.76 -12.23
CA ASN A 5 -9.62 -10.78 -11.19
C ASN A 5 -9.72 -9.38 -10.58
N SER A 6 -10.75 -8.62 -10.96
CA SER A 6 -11.04 -7.34 -10.30
C SER A 6 -11.77 -7.61 -8.97
N VAL A 7 -11.17 -7.21 -7.86
CA VAL A 7 -11.58 -7.62 -6.50
C VAL A 7 -11.72 -6.44 -5.55
N THR A 8 -12.49 -6.63 -4.49
CA THR A 8 -12.63 -5.71 -3.35
C THR A 8 -12.25 -6.42 -2.06
N PHE A 9 -12.11 -5.66 -0.98
CA PHE A 9 -11.80 -6.18 0.35
C PHE A 9 -12.17 -5.20 1.45
N GLU A 10 -12.09 -5.69 2.68
CA GLU A 10 -12.22 -4.90 3.90
C GLU A 10 -10.86 -4.82 4.60
N TRP A 11 -10.61 -3.73 5.33
CA TRP A 11 -9.46 -3.63 6.21
C TRP A 11 -9.71 -4.50 7.44
N VAL A 12 -8.76 -5.38 7.75
CA VAL A 12 -8.95 -6.40 8.81
C VAL A 12 -8.04 -6.20 10.01
N ARG A 13 -6.97 -5.42 9.85
CA ARG A 13 -5.99 -5.23 10.92
C ARG A 13 -5.29 -3.89 10.77
N ALA A 14 -5.13 -3.19 11.88
CA ALA A 14 -4.49 -1.87 11.91
C ALA A 14 -3.96 -1.55 13.31
N GLY A 15 -3.04 -0.58 13.40
CA GLY A 15 -2.61 0.00 14.68
C GLY A 15 -3.68 0.84 15.37
N PRO A 16 -3.48 1.23 16.64
CA PRO A 16 -4.43 2.04 17.41
C PRO A 16 -4.62 3.46 16.86
N ALA A 17 -3.75 3.91 15.94
CA ALA A 17 -3.95 5.16 15.21
C ALA A 17 -5.20 5.13 14.30
N TYR A 18 -5.72 3.95 13.99
CA TYR A 18 -6.76 3.77 12.98
C TYR A 18 -8.09 3.28 13.54
N THR A 19 -9.18 3.70 12.90
CA THR A 19 -10.50 3.08 13.01
C THR A 19 -10.82 2.37 11.69
N LEU A 20 -11.24 1.11 11.77
CA LEU A 20 -11.63 0.29 10.63
C LEU A 20 -13.15 0.19 10.55
N ASP A 21 -13.70 0.38 9.36
CA ASP A 21 -15.13 0.23 9.06
C ASP A 21 -15.29 -0.40 7.68
N GLY A 22 -15.24 -1.73 7.64
CA GLY A 22 -15.28 -2.53 6.40
C GLY A 22 -14.22 -2.07 5.38
N PRO A 23 -14.63 -1.54 4.21
CA PRO A 23 -13.69 -1.07 3.18
C PRO A 23 -13.01 0.25 3.53
N HIS A 24 -13.33 0.89 4.66
CA HIS A 24 -12.78 2.18 5.08
C HIS A 24 -11.77 2.05 6.22
N VAL A 25 -10.72 2.88 6.16
CA VAL A 25 -9.77 3.11 7.24
C VAL A 25 -9.63 4.61 7.48
N TYR A 26 -9.75 5.01 8.75
CA TYR A 26 -9.69 6.41 9.18
C TYR A 26 -8.54 6.61 10.16
N HIS A 27 -7.70 7.62 9.91
CA HIS A 27 -6.69 8.05 10.86
C HIS A 27 -7.37 8.87 12.00
N SER A 28 -7.09 8.51 13.25
CA SER A 28 -7.64 9.17 14.45
C SER A 28 -7.27 10.66 14.54
N GLY A 29 -6.08 10.98 14.02
CA GLY A 29 -5.53 12.34 13.91
C GLY A 29 -4.52 12.66 15.02
N CYS A 30 -4.43 11.82 16.04
CA CYS A 30 -3.70 12.15 17.27
C CYS A 30 -2.56 11.20 17.62
N LEU A 31 -2.50 10.02 17.00
CA LEU A 31 -1.54 8.97 17.35
C LEU A 31 -0.85 8.45 16.09
N GLY A 32 0.48 8.32 16.17
CA GLY A 32 1.33 7.52 15.28
C GLY A 32 1.20 7.82 13.78
N SER A 33 2.24 8.39 13.19
CA SER A 33 2.29 8.54 11.73
C SER A 33 2.70 7.23 11.06
N TYR A 34 2.08 6.93 9.91
CA TYR A 34 2.45 5.80 9.05
C TYR A 34 2.52 4.44 9.76
N GLN A 35 1.62 4.20 10.72
CA GLN A 35 1.36 2.85 11.17
C GLN A 35 0.75 2.03 10.01
N PRO A 36 0.94 0.71 9.96
CA PRO A 36 0.32 -0.11 8.92
C PRO A 36 -1.16 -0.39 9.22
N ALA A 37 -1.96 -0.39 8.15
CA ALA A 37 -3.25 -1.06 8.06
C ALA A 37 -3.21 -2.07 6.91
N ILE A 38 -3.84 -3.24 7.12
CA ILE A 38 -3.72 -4.42 6.27
C ILE A 38 -5.10 -4.84 5.79
N GLY A 39 -5.21 -5.06 4.47
CA GLY A 39 -6.41 -5.55 3.82
C GLY A 39 -6.62 -7.05 4.04
N GLY A 40 -7.89 -7.46 4.09
CA GLY A 40 -8.29 -8.86 4.19
C GLY A 40 -8.12 -9.66 2.90
N LEU A 41 -7.82 -9.01 1.77
CA LEU A 41 -7.57 -9.70 0.51
C LEU A 41 -6.28 -10.51 0.59
N GLU A 42 -6.40 -11.83 0.51
CA GLU A 42 -5.28 -12.73 0.31
C GLU A 42 -5.06 -12.98 -1.17
N MET A 43 -3.82 -12.79 -1.62
CA MET A 43 -3.37 -13.09 -2.98
C MET A 43 -2.27 -14.16 -2.91
N PRO A 44 -2.64 -15.46 -2.93
CA PRO A 44 -1.69 -16.55 -2.88
C PRO A 44 -0.80 -16.57 -4.13
N ALA A 45 0.45 -17.03 -3.97
CA ALA A 45 1.38 -17.15 -5.08
C ALA A 45 0.89 -18.16 -6.12
N GLY A 46 1.02 -17.85 -7.41
CA GLY A 46 0.65 -18.76 -8.49
C GLY A 46 -0.84 -18.77 -8.85
N HIS A 47 -1.62 -17.78 -8.39
CA HIS A 47 -3.08 -17.68 -8.62
C HIS A 47 -3.44 -16.61 -9.66
N GLY A 48 -2.49 -16.24 -10.53
CA GLY A 48 -2.72 -15.27 -11.60
C GLY A 48 -2.74 -13.82 -11.13
N LYS A 49 -3.64 -13.03 -11.73
CA LYS A 49 -3.63 -11.56 -11.64
C LYS A 49 -4.83 -11.03 -10.87
N TYR A 50 -4.55 -10.19 -9.88
CA TYR A 50 -5.55 -9.48 -9.08
C TYR A 50 -5.46 -7.99 -9.37
N PHE A 51 -6.62 -7.34 -9.43
CA PHE A 51 -6.70 -5.88 -9.50
C PHE A 51 -7.63 -5.34 -8.43
N TYR A 52 -7.14 -4.39 -7.65
CA TYR A 52 -7.93 -3.65 -6.67
C TYR A 52 -7.57 -2.16 -6.71
N GLU A 53 -8.47 -1.33 -6.20
CA GLU A 53 -8.30 0.12 -6.16
C GLU A 53 -8.54 0.64 -4.75
N ILE A 54 -7.70 1.58 -4.33
CA ILE A 54 -7.79 2.30 -3.06
C ILE A 54 -7.91 3.79 -3.40
N GLN A 55 -8.90 4.45 -2.83
CA GLN A 55 -9.01 5.90 -2.87
C GLN A 55 -8.52 6.48 -1.55
N THR A 56 -7.67 7.50 -1.57
CA THR A 56 -7.18 8.17 -0.35
C THR A 56 -7.69 9.60 -0.28
N SER A 57 -7.97 10.11 0.93
CA SER A 57 -8.34 11.52 1.12
C SER A 57 -7.14 12.45 1.28
N ASP A 58 -5.94 11.91 1.51
CA ASP A 58 -4.70 12.66 1.71
C ASP A 58 -3.57 12.11 0.82
N THR A 59 -2.65 13.01 0.47
CA THR A 59 -1.37 12.76 -0.21
C THR A 59 -0.30 12.21 0.73
N ARG A 60 -0.43 12.43 2.04
CA ARG A 60 0.49 11.91 3.06
C ARG A 60 0.10 10.50 3.46
N CYS A 61 0.26 9.59 2.51
CA CYS A 61 0.02 8.17 2.69
C CYS A 61 1.04 7.34 1.93
N LYS A 62 1.14 6.08 2.31
CA LYS A 62 1.91 5.04 1.63
C LYS A 62 0.95 3.90 1.29
N VAL A 63 0.93 3.45 0.04
CA VAL A 63 -0.02 2.45 -0.46
C VAL A 63 0.71 1.36 -1.23
N GLY A 64 0.34 0.10 -1.04
CA GLY A 64 0.98 -1.01 -1.75
C GLY A 64 0.59 -2.37 -1.23
N VAL A 65 1.58 -3.24 -1.10
CA VAL A 65 1.42 -4.64 -0.68
C VAL A 65 2.40 -5.01 0.42
N CYS A 66 1.98 -5.96 1.25
CA CYS A 66 2.86 -6.65 2.19
C CYS A 66 2.69 -8.17 2.08
N THR A 67 3.66 -8.92 2.57
CA THR A 67 3.57 -10.36 2.75
C THR A 67 2.76 -10.68 4.01
N GLU A 68 2.30 -11.91 4.13
CA GLU A 68 1.66 -12.41 5.36
C GLU A 68 2.60 -12.32 6.58
N ASP A 69 3.90 -12.49 6.37
CA ASP A 69 4.92 -12.45 7.43
C ASP A 69 5.40 -11.03 7.78
N ALA A 70 4.99 -10.01 7.01
CA ALA A 70 5.47 -8.64 7.20
C ALA A 70 5.15 -8.09 8.59
N PHE A 71 3.98 -8.44 9.10
CA PHE A 71 3.54 -8.07 10.43
C PHE A 71 2.91 -9.32 11.07
N LEU A 72 3.68 -10.07 11.84
CA LEU A 72 3.18 -11.26 12.53
C LEU A 72 1.97 -10.92 13.39
N SER A 73 1.01 -11.84 13.53
CA SER A 73 -0.26 -11.61 14.22
C SER A 73 -0.13 -11.19 15.69
N ASN A 74 0.99 -11.54 16.33
CA ASN A 74 1.32 -11.19 17.71
C ASN A 74 2.02 -9.82 17.85
N VAL A 75 2.36 -9.15 16.75
CA VAL A 75 2.99 -7.81 16.78
C VAL A 75 1.90 -6.75 16.93
N ASN A 76 2.10 -5.85 17.89
CA ASN A 76 1.30 -4.63 17.97
C ASN A 76 1.71 -3.68 16.84
N LEU A 77 0.78 -3.39 15.93
CA LEU A 77 1.04 -2.47 14.81
C LEU A 77 1.25 -1.02 15.27
N GLY A 78 0.89 -0.70 16.52
CA GLY A 78 1.20 0.59 17.13
C GLY A 78 2.70 0.87 17.30
N ASP A 79 3.51 -0.19 17.40
CA ASP A 79 4.97 -0.12 17.57
C ASP A 79 5.70 -0.19 16.22
N VAL A 80 4.95 -0.31 15.12
CA VAL A 80 5.49 -0.37 13.77
C VAL A 80 5.35 0.99 13.12
N GLU A 81 6.47 1.64 12.84
CA GLU A 81 6.51 2.87 12.08
C GLU A 81 7.11 2.59 10.70
N LEU A 82 6.36 2.88 9.63
CA LEU A 82 6.86 2.73 8.27
C LEU A 82 7.74 3.93 7.85
N HIS A 83 8.44 4.56 8.80
CA HIS A 83 9.24 5.77 8.57
C HIS A 83 10.75 5.54 8.46
N ALA A 84 11.31 6.43 7.62
CA ALA A 84 12.69 6.84 7.49
C ALA A 84 13.67 5.81 6.92
N ALA A 85 14.34 6.25 5.86
CA ALA A 85 15.58 5.67 5.37
C ALA A 85 16.43 5.18 6.56
N GLN A 86 16.58 3.87 6.67
CA GLN A 86 17.56 3.31 7.59
C GLN A 86 18.90 4.00 7.32
N PRO A 87 19.61 4.50 8.34
CA PRO A 87 20.95 5.03 8.13
C PRO A 87 21.77 3.98 7.40
N SER A 88 22.46 4.42 6.34
CA SER A 88 23.10 3.60 5.30
C SER A 88 24.07 2.51 5.78
N SER A 89 24.34 2.43 7.08
CA SER A 89 25.17 1.39 7.69
C SER A 89 24.51 0.00 7.77
N SER A 90 23.20 -0.15 7.56
CA SER A 90 22.54 -1.47 7.53
C SER A 90 22.31 -2.04 6.12
N LEU A 91 22.72 -1.34 5.04
CA LEU A 91 22.56 -1.77 3.65
C LEU A 91 23.25 -3.12 3.32
N ASN A 92 24.25 -3.53 4.10
CA ASN A 92 24.99 -4.77 3.84
C ASN A 92 24.36 -6.02 4.48
N SER A 93 23.46 -5.88 5.45
CA SER A 93 22.60 -7.00 5.84
C SER A 93 21.45 -7.05 4.86
N ARG A 94 21.70 -7.74 3.74
CA ARG A 94 20.74 -8.27 2.77
C ARG A 94 19.30 -7.84 3.03
N LEU A 95 18.66 -7.18 2.06
CA LEU A 95 17.22 -7.32 1.81
C LEU A 95 16.94 -8.83 1.68
N SER A 96 16.89 -9.55 2.80
CA SER A 96 16.96 -11.01 2.80
C SER A 96 15.68 -11.60 2.23
N GLU A 97 14.63 -10.78 2.13
CA GLU A 97 13.41 -11.02 1.39
C GLU A 97 12.52 -9.77 1.58
N ALA A 98 11.89 -9.26 0.53
CA ALA A 98 10.91 -8.18 0.73
C ALA A 98 9.71 -8.72 1.51
N ASN A 99 9.28 -7.93 2.48
CA ASN A 99 8.07 -8.17 3.27
C ASN A 99 7.04 -7.07 3.02
N CYS A 100 7.46 -5.86 2.67
CA CYS A 100 6.55 -4.77 2.38
C CYS A 100 7.08 -3.93 1.22
N CYS A 101 6.20 -3.55 0.30
CA CYS A 101 6.51 -2.63 -0.80
C CYS A 101 5.40 -1.61 -0.92
N LEU A 102 5.73 -0.35 -0.67
CA LEU A 102 4.77 0.75 -0.62
C LEU A 102 5.22 1.86 -1.56
N PHE A 103 4.25 2.45 -2.24
CA PHE A 103 4.40 3.72 -2.92
C PHE A 103 4.08 4.86 -1.95
N ASN A 104 5.05 5.73 -1.71
CA ASN A 104 4.89 6.95 -0.93
C ASN A 104 4.27 8.04 -1.82
N CYS A 105 3.02 8.38 -1.54
CA CYS A 105 2.25 9.29 -2.37
C CYS A 105 2.80 10.71 -2.36
N LEU A 106 3.42 11.15 -1.26
CA LEU A 106 3.97 12.50 -1.14
C LEU A 106 5.26 12.66 -1.96
N THR A 107 6.17 11.69 -1.88
CA THR A 107 7.49 11.76 -2.52
C THR A 107 7.54 11.06 -3.89
N CYS A 108 6.49 10.33 -4.25
CA CYS A 108 6.43 9.41 -5.39
C CYS A 108 7.50 8.29 -5.34
N ALA A 109 8.08 8.04 -4.17
CA ALA A 109 9.07 7.00 -3.95
C ALA A 109 8.41 5.62 -3.82
N VAL A 110 9.12 4.59 -4.27
CA VAL A 110 8.83 3.19 -3.97
C VAL A 110 9.76 2.77 -2.85
N GLU A 111 9.17 2.30 -1.76
CA GLU A 111 9.87 1.87 -0.56
C GLU A 111 9.71 0.37 -0.39
N VAL A 112 10.81 -0.37 -0.25
CA VAL A 112 10.83 -1.79 0.10
C VAL A 112 11.36 -1.92 1.52
N ASN A 113 10.57 -2.51 2.42
CA ASN A 113 10.88 -2.62 3.84
C ASN A 113 11.31 -1.26 4.47
N GLY A 114 10.68 -0.16 4.04
CA GLY A 114 10.98 1.20 4.50
C GLY A 114 12.20 1.88 3.86
N VAL A 115 12.90 1.20 2.94
CA VAL A 115 14.03 1.77 2.20
C VAL A 115 13.56 2.19 0.82
N GLU A 116 13.79 3.46 0.44
CA GLU A 116 13.54 3.92 -0.92
C GLU A 116 14.45 3.17 -1.90
N VAL A 117 13.84 2.54 -2.91
CA VAL A 117 14.56 1.78 -3.93
C VAL A 117 14.49 2.40 -5.32
N ARG A 118 13.45 3.20 -5.60
CA ARG A 118 13.28 3.95 -6.85
C ARG A 118 12.20 5.02 -6.67
N SER A 119 12.04 5.87 -7.66
CA SER A 119 10.97 6.86 -7.69
C SER A 119 10.24 6.87 -9.02
N LEU A 120 8.93 7.11 -8.99
CA LEU A 120 8.04 7.10 -10.16
C LEU A 120 7.60 8.54 -10.51
N TRP A 121 8.55 9.43 -10.84
CA TRP A 121 8.29 10.86 -11.10
C TRP A 121 7.55 11.18 -12.41
N ARG A 122 6.89 10.20 -13.05
CA ARG A 122 6.15 10.46 -14.29
C ARG A 122 4.80 11.13 -13.98
N LEU A 123 4.86 12.44 -13.68
CA LEU A 123 3.70 13.36 -13.67
C LEU A 123 2.59 13.07 -12.66
N LEU A 124 2.84 12.29 -11.60
CA LEU A 124 1.88 12.23 -10.50
C LEU A 124 1.93 13.55 -9.71
N VAL A 125 0.88 14.37 -9.83
CA VAL A 125 0.59 15.40 -8.83
C VAL A 125 -0.22 14.73 -7.72
N PRO A 126 0.33 14.58 -6.50
CA PRO A 126 -0.44 14.01 -5.41
C PRO A 126 -1.67 14.89 -5.16
N SER A 127 -2.86 14.31 -5.29
CA SER A 127 -4.12 14.99 -5.04
C SER A 127 -4.92 14.24 -3.99
N ALA A 128 -5.51 14.98 -3.05
CA ALA A 128 -6.58 14.45 -2.21
C ALA A 128 -7.67 13.83 -3.10
N GLY A 129 -8.12 12.62 -2.78
CA GLY A 129 -9.11 11.88 -3.56
C GLY A 129 -8.55 11.02 -4.69
N ALA A 130 -7.22 10.92 -4.86
CA ALA A 130 -6.61 10.08 -5.89
C ALA A 130 -7.00 8.60 -5.72
N ARG A 131 -7.18 7.91 -6.86
CA ARG A 131 -7.44 6.46 -6.92
C ARG A 131 -6.17 5.71 -7.32
N PHE A 132 -5.66 4.90 -6.42
CA PHE A 132 -4.50 4.03 -6.61
C PHE A 132 -4.97 2.63 -6.99
N GLY A 133 -4.72 2.23 -8.22
CA GLY A 133 -4.98 0.88 -8.72
C GLY A 133 -3.73 0.02 -8.69
N PHE A 134 -3.87 -1.21 -8.21
CA PHE A 134 -2.79 -2.18 -8.11
C PHE A 134 -3.12 -3.39 -8.95
N LEU A 135 -2.33 -3.66 -9.98
CA LEU A 135 -2.36 -4.92 -10.71
C LEU A 135 -1.24 -5.82 -10.18
N VAL A 136 -1.63 -6.82 -9.41
CA VAL A 136 -0.73 -7.77 -8.74
C VAL A 136 -0.68 -9.06 -9.56
N ASN A 137 0.48 -9.36 -10.12
CA ASN A 137 0.77 -10.65 -10.76
C ASN A 137 1.42 -11.60 -9.75
N THR A 138 0.64 -12.54 -9.21
CA THR A 138 1.11 -13.47 -8.17
C THR A 138 2.01 -14.58 -8.70
N ASP A 139 2.05 -14.80 -10.02
CA ASP A 139 2.93 -15.80 -10.65
C ASP A 139 4.37 -15.29 -10.71
N GLU A 140 4.53 -13.98 -10.86
CA GLU A 140 5.82 -13.29 -10.99
C GLU A 140 6.23 -12.54 -9.72
N GLY A 141 5.30 -12.27 -8.81
CA GLY A 141 5.51 -11.37 -7.68
C GLY A 141 5.65 -9.91 -8.10
N ALA A 142 5.06 -9.53 -9.24
CA ALA A 142 5.13 -8.16 -9.77
C ALA A 142 3.88 -7.36 -9.38
N VAL A 143 4.05 -6.07 -9.13
CA VAL A 143 2.96 -5.15 -8.79
C VAL A 143 3.10 -3.87 -9.61
N GLN A 144 2.09 -3.63 -10.44
CA GLN A 144 1.95 -2.44 -11.26
C GLN A 144 1.03 -1.43 -10.57
N LEU A 145 1.45 -0.17 -10.59
CA LEU A 145 0.70 0.94 -10.04
C LEU A 145 0.01 1.72 -11.16
N TYR A 146 -1.26 2.03 -10.93
CA TYR A 146 -2.06 2.96 -11.70
C TYR A 146 -2.53 4.07 -10.75
N VAL A 147 -2.56 5.31 -11.22
CA VAL A 147 -3.18 6.42 -10.48
C VAL A 147 -4.18 7.13 -11.37
N ASN A 148 -5.41 7.27 -10.88
CA ASN A 148 -6.55 7.81 -11.63
C ASN A 148 -6.77 7.10 -12.98
N GLY A 149 -6.43 5.81 -13.04
CA GLY A 149 -6.53 4.97 -14.22
C GLY A 149 -5.33 4.99 -15.15
N GLU A 150 -4.35 5.87 -14.94
CA GLU A 150 -3.13 5.95 -15.74
C GLU A 150 -1.99 5.12 -15.14
N TYR A 151 -1.30 4.35 -15.97
CA TYR A 151 -0.17 3.53 -15.54
C TYR A 151 1.00 4.40 -15.11
N GLN A 152 1.52 4.16 -13.91
CA GLN A 152 2.63 4.91 -13.31
C GLN A 152 3.95 4.14 -13.31
N GLY A 153 3.90 2.81 -13.23
CA GLY A 153 5.11 1.99 -13.21
C GLY A 153 4.96 0.67 -12.45
N LEU A 154 6.06 -0.04 -12.30
CA LEU A 154 6.19 -1.17 -11.38
C LEU A 154 6.65 -0.64 -10.01
N ILE A 155 5.91 -0.97 -8.95
CA ILE A 155 6.40 -0.79 -7.58
C ILE A 155 7.15 -2.04 -7.11
N ALA A 156 6.72 -3.22 -7.57
CA ALA A 156 7.42 -4.48 -7.36
C ALA A 156 7.63 -5.23 -8.67
N ASP A 157 8.78 -5.85 -8.80
CA ASP A 157 9.18 -6.73 -9.90
C ASP A 157 9.75 -8.03 -9.35
N THR A 158 10.19 -8.93 -10.23
CA THR A 158 10.76 -10.23 -9.86
C THR A 158 11.98 -10.10 -8.93
N ALA A 159 12.76 -9.02 -9.04
CA ALA A 159 13.92 -8.76 -8.18
C ALA A 159 13.53 -8.27 -6.77
N THR A 160 12.28 -7.85 -6.58
CA THR A 160 11.77 -7.43 -5.27
C THR A 160 11.63 -8.63 -4.31
N GLY A 161 11.49 -9.85 -4.83
CA GLY A 161 11.46 -11.08 -4.01
C GLY A 161 10.07 -11.47 -3.48
N PHE A 162 9.00 -11.00 -4.11
CA PHE A 162 7.63 -11.43 -3.80
C PHE A 162 7.17 -12.69 -4.55
N LYS A 163 7.95 -13.17 -5.53
CA LYS A 163 7.62 -14.40 -6.23
C LYS A 163 7.54 -15.56 -5.23
N GLY A 164 6.47 -16.34 -5.28
CA GLY A 164 6.24 -17.45 -4.37
C GLY A 164 5.67 -17.05 -3.00
N LYS A 165 5.38 -15.76 -2.77
CA LYS A 165 4.82 -15.26 -1.51
C LYS A 165 3.34 -14.94 -1.62
N LYS A 166 2.62 -15.11 -0.50
CA LYS A 166 1.26 -14.60 -0.35
C LYS A 166 1.30 -13.11 -0.04
N LEU A 167 0.56 -12.32 -0.82
CA LEU A 167 0.49 -10.87 -0.69
C LEU A 167 -0.86 -10.42 -0.13
N ARG A 168 -0.86 -9.27 0.55
CA ARG A 168 -2.04 -8.55 1.03
C ARG A 168 -1.89 -7.06 0.72
N PRO A 169 -2.99 -6.33 0.47
CA PRO A 169 -2.97 -4.88 0.40
C PRO A 169 -2.50 -4.27 1.73
N CYS A 170 -1.69 -3.23 1.66
CA CYS A 170 -1.20 -2.51 2.82
C CYS A 170 -1.24 -0.99 2.58
N ILE A 171 -1.59 -0.25 3.62
CA ILE A 171 -1.57 1.22 3.61
C ILE A 171 -1.00 1.75 4.92
N ALA A 172 -0.45 2.95 4.87
CA ALA A 172 -0.08 3.74 6.02
C ALA A 172 -0.50 5.19 5.79
N LEU A 173 -1.22 5.77 6.74
CA LEU A 173 -1.68 7.17 6.66
C LEU A 173 -0.92 8.01 7.67
N ASP A 174 -0.69 9.28 7.34
CA ASP A 174 -0.15 10.27 8.26
C ASP A 174 -1.25 11.02 9.03
N ALA A 175 -0.90 11.51 10.21
CA ALA A 175 -1.75 12.40 11.01
C ALA A 175 -1.70 13.83 10.43
N PRO A 176 -2.82 14.53 10.24
CA PRO A 176 -2.80 15.98 10.01
C PRO A 176 -2.11 16.72 11.17
N PRO A 177 -1.42 17.86 10.91
CA PRO A 177 -0.66 18.58 11.94
C PRO A 177 -1.50 19.10 13.12
N THR A 178 -2.84 19.14 13.00
CA THR A 178 -3.72 19.79 13.96
C THR A 178 -4.49 18.77 14.79
N CYS A 179 -3.96 18.42 15.96
CA CYS A 179 -4.72 17.78 17.05
C CYS A 179 -5.63 18.83 17.71
N GLY A 180 -6.91 18.91 17.32
CA GLY A 180 -7.89 19.79 17.95
C GLY A 180 -9.33 19.33 17.70
N ALA A 181 -10.30 19.88 18.42
CA ALA A 181 -11.71 19.47 18.34
C ALA A 181 -12.35 19.61 16.93
N GLY A 182 -11.71 20.35 16.01
CA GLY A 182 -12.09 20.42 14.59
C GLY A 182 -11.40 19.40 13.68
N ALA A 183 -10.56 18.50 14.22
CA ALA A 183 -9.78 17.55 13.44
C ALA A 183 -10.64 16.50 12.72
N GLU A 184 -11.88 16.26 13.18
CA GLU A 184 -12.77 15.29 12.55
C GLU A 184 -13.08 15.60 11.08
N ALA A 185 -13.15 16.88 10.72
CA ALA A 185 -13.42 17.31 9.35
C ALA A 185 -12.27 17.01 8.38
N ASN A 186 -11.05 16.82 8.88
CA ASN A 186 -9.82 16.67 8.08
C ASN A 186 -9.06 15.37 8.39
N LYS A 187 -9.74 14.31 8.85
CA LYS A 187 -9.09 13.01 9.11
C LYS A 187 -8.61 12.41 7.78
N SER A 188 -7.30 12.11 7.70
CA SER A 188 -6.75 11.28 6.63
C SER A 188 -7.47 9.94 6.61
N SER A 189 -7.88 9.48 5.45
CA SER A 189 -8.62 8.24 5.28
C SER A 189 -8.30 7.58 3.97
N ALA A 190 -8.63 6.29 3.88
CA ALA A 190 -8.65 5.57 2.63
C ALA A 190 -9.83 4.62 2.57
N SER A 191 -10.28 4.32 1.36
CA SER A 191 -11.35 3.37 1.10
C SER A 191 -11.02 2.47 -0.07
N VAL A 192 -11.46 1.22 0.01
CA VAL A 192 -11.43 0.30 -1.13
C VAL A 192 -12.55 0.67 -2.09
N VAL A 193 -12.22 0.88 -3.36
CA VAL A 193 -13.17 1.30 -4.39
C VAL A 193 -13.85 0.06 -5.01
N PRO A 194 -15.14 0.14 -5.40
CA PRO A 194 -15.79 -0.94 -6.14
C PRO A 194 -14.99 -1.35 -7.39
N PRO A 195 -14.99 -2.63 -7.77
CA PRO A 195 -14.10 -3.14 -8.79
C PRO A 195 -14.56 -2.63 -10.16
N ARG A 196 -13.69 -1.93 -10.88
CA ARG A 196 -13.91 -1.64 -12.30
C ARG A 196 -13.58 -2.87 -13.14
N LYS A 197 -14.30 -3.08 -14.24
CA LYS A 197 -13.96 -4.13 -15.21
C LYS A 197 -12.72 -3.70 -15.99
N ILE A 198 -11.61 -4.40 -15.80
CA ILE A 198 -10.44 -4.23 -16.67
C ILE A 198 -10.63 -5.09 -17.92
N ILE A 199 -10.61 -4.44 -19.08
CA ILE A 199 -10.40 -5.13 -20.35
C ILE A 199 -8.88 -5.21 -20.51
N ALA A 200 -8.34 -6.42 -20.65
CA ALA A 200 -6.93 -6.57 -20.99
C ALA A 200 -6.69 -5.80 -22.29
N SER A 201 -5.91 -4.71 -22.23
CA SER A 201 -5.52 -3.97 -23.43
C SER A 201 -4.71 -4.92 -24.30
N THR A 202 -5.16 -5.15 -25.54
CA THR A 202 -4.29 -5.69 -26.60
C THR A 202 -3.13 -4.72 -26.77
N ALA A 203 -1.98 -5.10 -26.23
CA ALA A 203 -0.69 -4.67 -26.78
C ALA A 203 -0.35 -5.61 -27.93
#